data_AF-A0A7K1FLP0-F1
#
_entry.id   AF-A0A7K1FLP0-F1
#
_cell.length_a   1.000
_cell.length_b   1.000
_cell.length_c   1.000
_cell.angle_alpha   90.00
_cell.angle_beta   90.00
_cell.angle_gamma   90.00
#
_symmetry.space_group_name_H-M   'P 1'
#
loop_
_entity.id
_entity.type
_entity.pdbx_description
1 polymer ?
#
loop_
_entity_poly.entity_id
_entity_poly.type
_entity_poly.pdbx_seq_one_letter_code
_entity_poly.pdbx_strand_id
1 'polypeptide(L)'
;MGKICSDCGRTHDDDHDLHVRFNQPDPVLAAGPVDDALVWMSDQTARSSVLMQVQGVGAFVRALLKIELTADHRVTYGVWVAIDPAEFIPVFENWWEPSYKDLRLHGLLANAVPPWGLFAKQVTIAVTDTDSLPYCVDSADQELRDVITGRFDHQMVLAAVPVKT
;
A
#
# COMPACT_ATOMS: atom_id res chain seq x y z
N MET A 1 -5.14 12.81 -24.30
CA MET A 1 -4.36 13.97 -23.81
C MET A 1 -4.32 13.82 -22.30
N GLY A 2 -3.37 13.03 -21.81
CA GLY A 2 -3.28 12.70 -20.39
C GLY A 2 -3.07 13.90 -19.48
N LYS A 3 -3.56 13.79 -18.24
CA LYS A 3 -3.33 14.79 -17.20
C LYS A 3 -1.98 14.52 -16.54
N ILE A 4 -1.22 15.58 -16.32
CA ILE A 4 0.04 15.50 -15.57
C ILE A 4 -0.30 15.42 -14.09
N CYS A 5 0.13 14.34 -13.43
CA CYS A 5 -0.04 14.21 -11.99
C CYS A 5 0.80 15.28 -11.28
N SER A 6 0.15 16.13 -10.50
CA SER A 6 0.79 17.18 -9.70
C SER A 6 1.73 16.66 -8.61
N ASP A 7 1.67 15.36 -8.28
CA ASP A 7 2.50 14.75 -7.23
C ASP A 7 3.76 14.06 -7.74
N CYS A 8 3.77 13.56 -8.99
CA CYS A 8 4.91 12.80 -9.51
C CYS A 8 5.39 13.26 -10.90
N GLY A 9 4.71 14.23 -11.51
CA GLY A 9 5.12 14.86 -12.78
C GLY A 9 4.97 13.97 -14.02
N ARG A 10 4.40 12.77 -13.90
CA ARG A 10 4.15 11.87 -15.03
C ARG A 10 2.81 12.19 -15.70
N THR A 11 2.77 12.07 -17.03
CA THR A 11 1.53 12.17 -17.81
C THR A 11 0.76 10.86 -17.66
N HIS A 12 -0.44 10.91 -17.08
CA HIS A 12 -1.36 9.78 -17.02
C HIS A 12 -2.41 9.96 -18.11
N ASP A 13 -2.45 9.05 -19.08
CA ASP A 13 -3.48 9.06 -20.13
C ASP A 13 -4.87 8.64 -19.63
N ASP A 14 -4.99 8.09 -18.43
CA ASP A 14 -6.21 7.43 -17.94
C ASP A 14 -6.97 8.26 -16.89
N ASP A 15 -8.06 8.90 -17.30
CA ASP A 15 -9.14 9.29 -16.36
C ASP A 15 -9.76 8.06 -15.65
N HIS A 16 -9.42 6.84 -16.10
CA HIS A 16 -9.92 5.56 -15.60
C HIS A 16 -9.01 4.87 -14.58
N ASP A 17 -7.78 5.31 -14.33
CA ASP A 17 -6.89 4.68 -13.34
C ASP A 17 -6.42 5.67 -12.27
N LEU A 18 -6.97 5.53 -11.07
CA LEU A 18 -6.72 6.43 -9.96
C LEU A 18 -5.73 5.83 -8.97
N HIS A 19 -4.68 6.58 -8.64
CA HIS A 19 -3.64 6.17 -7.69
C HIS A 19 -3.76 6.96 -6.40
N VAL A 20 -4.00 6.25 -5.30
CA VAL A 20 -4.13 6.82 -3.95
C VAL A 20 -3.00 6.29 -3.09
N ARG A 21 -2.22 7.15 -2.46
CA ARG A 21 -1.10 6.71 -1.60
C ARG A 21 -1.29 7.20 -0.18
N PHE A 22 -1.45 6.28 0.76
CA PHE A 22 -1.46 6.62 2.18
C PHE A 22 -0.08 7.10 2.60
N ASN A 23 0.00 8.17 3.39
CA ASN A 23 1.31 8.72 3.76
C ASN A 23 2.04 7.78 4.73
N GLN A 24 1.41 7.46 5.85
CA GLN A 24 1.93 6.65 6.96
C GLN A 24 0.97 5.50 7.29
N PRO A 25 1.42 4.46 8.01
CA PRO A 25 0.54 3.48 8.62
C PRO A 25 -0.36 4.16 9.68
N ASP A 26 -1.61 3.74 9.79
CA ASP A 26 -2.55 4.26 10.79
C ASP A 26 -2.06 4.04 12.23
N PRO A 27 -1.38 2.92 12.60
CA PRO A 27 -0.78 2.77 13.92
C PRO A 27 0.29 3.82 14.25
N VAL A 28 1.05 4.28 13.25
CA VAL A 28 2.06 5.34 13.42
C VAL A 28 1.37 6.69 13.63
N LEU A 29 0.32 6.98 12.87
CA LEU A 29 -0.49 8.19 13.07
C LEU A 29 -1.15 8.19 14.46
N ALA A 30 -1.65 7.04 14.91
CA ALA A 30 -2.31 6.89 16.21
C ALA A 30 -1.34 7.02 17.40
N ALA A 31 -0.06 6.67 17.22
CA ALA A 31 0.98 6.85 18.24
C ALA A 31 1.29 8.34 18.51
N GLY A 32 0.89 9.25 17.62
CA GLY A 32 1.19 10.67 17.72
C GLY A 32 2.64 11.00 17.33
N PRO A 33 3.18 12.16 17.76
CA PRO A 33 4.56 12.52 17.47
C PRO A 33 5.54 11.48 18.04
N VAL A 34 6.30 10.85 17.16
CA VAL A 34 7.38 9.92 17.51
C VAL A 34 8.72 10.64 17.33
N ASP A 35 9.67 10.41 18.23
CA ASP A 35 11.03 10.92 18.08
C ASP A 35 11.68 10.32 16.82
N ASP A 36 12.27 11.16 15.98
CA ASP A 36 12.96 10.75 14.75
C ASP A 36 14.04 9.69 15.01
N ALA A 37 14.67 9.69 16.20
CA ALA A 37 15.64 8.68 16.59
C ALA A 37 15.05 7.25 16.71
N LEU A 38 13.72 7.14 16.84
CA LEU A 38 12.98 5.88 16.94
C LEU A 38 12.39 5.44 15.59
N VAL A 39 12.56 6.25 14.55
CA VAL A 39 12.00 6.01 13.22
C VAL A 39 13.12 5.72 12.23
N TRP A 40 13.04 4.58 11.58
CA TRP A 40 13.84 4.28 10.40
C TRP A 40 12.94 4.17 9.17
N MET A 41 13.41 4.69 8.05
CA MET A 41 12.71 4.68 6.77
C MET A 41 13.71 4.42 5.65
N SER A 42 13.29 3.73 4.59
CA SER A 42 14.14 3.47 3.42
C SER A 42 14.49 4.72 2.62
N ASP A 43 13.82 5.84 2.88
CA ASP A 43 14.03 7.13 2.22
C ASP A 43 13.70 8.28 3.20
N GLN A 44 13.92 9.53 2.79
CA GLN A 44 13.83 10.73 3.62
C GLN A 44 12.43 11.01 4.18
N THR A 45 11.38 10.49 3.54
CA THR A 45 9.99 10.73 3.96
C THR A 45 9.19 9.44 3.99
N ALA A 46 8.16 9.41 4.84
CA ALA A 46 7.21 8.29 4.86
C ALA A 46 6.61 8.06 3.47
N ARG A 47 6.24 9.15 2.78
CA ARG A 47 5.65 9.10 1.44
C ARG A 47 6.54 8.38 0.44
N SER A 48 7.80 8.75 0.33
CA SER A 48 8.72 8.15 -0.66
C SER A 48 9.25 6.78 -0.24
N SER A 49 9.19 6.47 1.05
CA SER A 49 9.65 5.18 1.59
C SER A 49 8.78 4.00 1.20
N VAL A 50 9.47 2.86 1.11
CA VAL A 50 8.94 1.53 0.81
C VAL A 50 9.06 0.58 2.01
N LEU A 51 9.96 0.88 2.94
CA LEU A 51 10.11 0.22 4.22
C LEU A 51 10.13 1.25 5.34
N MET A 52 9.54 0.92 6.47
CA MET A 52 9.51 1.76 7.67
C MET A 52 9.57 0.88 8.92
N GLN A 53 10.36 1.27 9.90
CA GLN A 53 10.36 0.68 11.23
C GLN A 53 10.25 1.79 12.26
N VAL A 54 9.32 1.63 13.20
CA VAL A 54 9.10 2.58 14.28
C VAL A 54 9.17 1.81 15.59
N GLN A 55 10.17 2.12 16.42
CA GLN A 55 10.37 1.42 17.69
C GLN A 55 9.14 1.58 18.59
N GLY A 56 8.66 0.47 19.15
CA GLY A 56 7.45 0.43 19.97
C GLY A 56 6.13 0.45 19.19
N VAL A 57 6.15 0.60 17.85
CA VAL A 57 4.94 0.60 17.01
C VAL A 57 4.92 -0.57 16.04
N GLY A 58 5.98 -0.78 15.25
CA GLY A 58 6.05 -1.92 14.32
C GLY A 58 7.00 -1.75 13.14
N ALA A 59 7.02 -2.77 12.29
CA ALA A 59 7.73 -2.83 11.02
C ALA A 59 6.73 -2.91 9.87
N PHE A 60 6.95 -2.11 8.83
CA PHE A 60 5.98 -1.90 7.77
C PHE A 60 6.63 -1.95 6.39
N VAL A 61 5.93 -2.58 5.46
CA VAL A 61 6.29 -2.71 4.06
C VAL A 61 5.24 -2.04 3.20
N ARG A 62 5.66 -1.30 2.18
CA ARG A 62 4.78 -0.67 1.22
C ARG A 62 4.31 -1.69 0.18
N ALA A 63 3.01 -1.71 -0.09
CA ALA A 63 2.40 -2.58 -1.08
C ALA A 63 1.31 -1.86 -1.88
N LEU A 64 0.86 -2.48 -2.97
CA LEU A 64 -0.21 -2.00 -3.83
C LEU A 64 -1.45 -2.88 -3.66
N LEU A 65 -2.58 -2.29 -3.32
CA LEU A 65 -3.89 -2.92 -3.39
C LEU A 65 -4.62 -2.40 -4.61
N LYS A 66 -4.71 -3.23 -5.64
CA LYS A 66 -5.37 -2.90 -6.90
C LYS A 66 -6.81 -3.35 -6.87
N ILE A 67 -7.72 -2.45 -7.18
CA ILE A 67 -9.17 -2.69 -7.23
C ILE A 67 -9.65 -2.51 -8.66
N GLU A 68 -10.28 -3.55 -9.21
CA GLU A 68 -10.94 -3.48 -10.51
C GLU A 68 -12.36 -2.91 -10.34
N LEU A 69 -12.74 -1.97 -11.20
CA LEU A 69 -14.03 -1.31 -11.16
C LEU A 69 -14.83 -1.53 -12.46
N THR A 70 -16.13 -1.25 -12.41
CA THR A 70 -16.99 -1.22 -13.60
C THR A 70 -16.57 -0.10 -14.56
N ALA A 71 -17.05 -0.16 -15.81
CA ALA A 71 -16.69 0.80 -16.86
C ALA A 71 -15.18 0.96 -17.07
N ASP A 72 -14.44 -0.14 -16.91
CA ASP A 72 -12.98 -0.25 -17.10
C ASP A 72 -12.14 0.74 -16.26
N HIS A 73 -12.72 1.19 -15.14
CA HIS A 73 -11.98 1.96 -14.15
C HIS A 73 -11.17 1.07 -13.21
N ARG A 74 -10.16 1.65 -12.57
CA ARG A 74 -9.30 1.04 -11.56
C ARG A 74 -8.95 2.05 -10.49
N VAL A 75 -8.77 1.56 -9.28
CA VAL A 75 -8.13 2.32 -8.20
C VAL A 75 -6.99 1.48 -7.64
N THR A 76 -5.81 2.08 -7.52
CA THR A 76 -4.66 1.45 -6.88
C THR A 76 -4.31 2.21 -5.61
N TYR A 77 -4.43 1.53 -4.47
CA TYR A 77 -4.03 2.05 -3.17
C TYR A 77 -2.59 1.64 -2.84
N GLY A 78 -1.70 2.61 -2.64
CA GLY A 78 -0.42 2.43 -1.99
C GLY A 78 -0.60 2.36 -0.47
N VAL A 79 -0.71 1.13 0.04
CA VAL A 79 -0.95 0.81 1.45
C VAL A 79 0.34 0.45 2.18
N TRP A 80 0.31 0.53 3.50
CA TRP A 80 1.29 -0.09 4.37
C TRP A 80 0.78 -1.44 4.88
N VAL A 81 1.69 -2.40 4.97
CA VAL A 81 1.45 -3.73 5.55
C VAL A 81 2.38 -3.89 6.74
N ALA A 82 1.82 -4.11 7.93
CA ALA A 82 2.58 -4.49 9.10
C ALA A 82 3.06 -5.94 8.93
N ILE A 83 4.36 -6.15 9.08
CA ILE A 83 5.00 -7.48 9.02
C ILE A 83 5.55 -7.85 10.39
N ASP A 84 5.93 -9.12 10.57
CA ASP A 84 6.68 -9.52 11.75
C ASP A 84 8.02 -8.74 11.78
N PRO A 85 8.37 -8.04 12.88
CA PRO A 85 9.66 -7.35 12.99
C PRO A 85 10.87 -8.26 12.75
N ALA A 86 10.75 -9.57 12.99
CA ALA A 86 11.82 -10.54 12.69
C ALA A 86 12.07 -10.72 11.18
N GLU A 87 11.07 -10.44 10.34
CA GLU A 87 11.19 -10.51 8.88
C GLU A 87 11.76 -9.23 8.26
N PHE A 88 11.84 -8.14 9.02
CA PHE A 88 12.20 -6.83 8.49
C PHE A 88 13.61 -6.79 7.86
N ILE A 89 14.61 -7.33 8.55
CA ILE A 89 15.99 -7.33 8.06
C ILE A 89 16.13 -8.18 6.77
N PRO A 90 15.65 -9.44 6.72
CA PRO A 90 15.65 -10.21 5.48
C PRO A 90 14.95 -9.50 4.31
N VAL A 91 13.82 -8.84 4.57
CA VAL A 91 13.07 -8.10 3.54
C VAL A 91 13.87 -6.90 3.04
N PHE A 92 14.50 -6.14 3.95
CA PHE A 92 15.35 -5.01 3.61
C PHE A 92 16.54 -5.42 2.75
N GLU A 93 17.25 -6.48 3.14
CA GLU A 93 18.41 -6.98 2.39
C GLU A 93 18.01 -7.48 0.99
N ASN A 94 16.83 -8.06 0.84
CA ASN A 94 16.34 -8.56 -0.44
C ASN A 94 15.75 -7.46 -1.35
N TRP A 95 15.41 -6.30 -0.82
CA TRP A 95 14.53 -5.34 -1.50
C TRP A 95 15.09 -4.79 -2.82
N TRP A 96 16.40 -4.62 -2.89
CA TRP A 96 17.10 -4.10 -4.09
C TRP A 96 17.88 -5.16 -4.85
N GLU A 97 17.70 -6.43 -4.47
CA GLU A 97 18.39 -7.56 -5.07
C GLU A 97 17.51 -8.23 -6.15
N PRO A 98 18.10 -8.97 -7.11
CA PRO A 98 17.32 -9.69 -8.12
C PRO A 98 16.33 -10.71 -7.55
N SER A 99 16.56 -11.20 -6.33
CA SER A 99 15.66 -12.08 -5.58
C SER A 99 14.42 -11.36 -5.02
N TYR A 100 14.31 -10.04 -5.17
CA TYR A 100 13.09 -9.29 -4.90
C TYR A 100 11.88 -9.86 -5.66
N LYS A 101 12.06 -10.36 -6.88
CA LYS A 101 11.00 -10.99 -7.69
C LYS A 101 10.29 -12.17 -7.00
N ASP A 102 10.98 -12.82 -6.07
CA ASP A 102 10.51 -13.99 -5.34
C ASP A 102 9.90 -13.59 -3.97
N LEU A 103 9.87 -12.29 -3.66
CA LEU A 103 9.36 -11.78 -2.40
C LEU A 103 7.86 -12.09 -2.26
N ARG A 104 7.54 -12.82 -1.20
CA ARG A 104 6.18 -13.08 -0.74
C ARG A 104 6.15 -12.97 0.78
N LEU A 105 5.28 -12.12 1.31
CA LEU A 105 5.18 -11.84 2.73
C LEU A 105 3.74 -11.94 3.21
N HIS A 106 3.59 -12.34 4.47
CA HIS A 106 2.32 -12.28 5.18
C HIS A 106 2.36 -11.13 6.17
N GLY A 107 1.24 -10.44 6.33
CA GLY A 107 1.16 -9.32 7.25
C GLY A 107 -0.26 -8.88 7.50
N LEU A 108 -0.42 -7.69 8.06
CA LEU A 108 -1.70 -7.05 8.33
C LEU A 108 -1.78 -5.73 7.59
N LEU A 109 -2.93 -5.43 6.95
CA LEU A 109 -3.18 -4.09 6.42
C LEU A 109 -3.07 -3.06 7.54
N ALA A 110 -2.17 -2.09 7.36
CA ALA A 110 -1.89 -1.05 8.35
C ALA A 110 -2.52 0.30 7.97
N ASN A 111 -3.35 0.33 6.93
CA ASN A 111 -4.20 1.48 6.60
C ASN A 111 -5.64 1.03 6.45
N ALA A 112 -6.58 1.83 6.95
CA ALA A 112 -8.01 1.67 6.70
C ALA A 112 -8.32 2.02 5.23
N VAL A 113 -8.72 1.02 4.43
CA VAL A 113 -8.98 1.21 3.00
C VAL A 113 -10.45 1.57 2.76
N PRO A 114 -10.77 2.77 2.25
CA PRO A 114 -12.14 3.13 1.87
C PRO A 114 -12.54 2.45 0.55
N PRO A 115 -13.85 2.27 0.28
CA PRO A 115 -14.98 2.54 1.19
C PRO A 115 -15.17 1.50 2.31
N TRP A 116 -14.45 0.38 2.27
CA TRP A 116 -14.73 -0.78 3.13
C TRP A 116 -14.31 -0.60 4.59
N GLY A 117 -13.35 0.28 4.88
CA GLY A 117 -12.77 0.40 6.23
C GLY A 117 -11.90 -0.80 6.61
N LEU A 118 -11.36 -1.53 5.63
CA LEU A 118 -10.50 -2.69 5.86
C LEU A 118 -9.21 -2.27 6.55
N PHE A 119 -9.04 -2.68 7.81
CA PHE A 119 -7.89 -2.39 8.65
C PHE A 119 -7.54 -3.62 9.49
N ALA A 120 -6.25 -3.82 9.77
CA ALA A 120 -5.72 -4.95 10.53
C ALA A 120 -6.16 -6.33 10.00
N LYS A 121 -6.47 -6.42 8.71
CA LYS A 121 -6.84 -7.67 8.03
C LYS A 121 -5.59 -8.39 7.55
N GLN A 122 -5.55 -9.71 7.71
CA GLN A 122 -4.46 -10.54 7.20
C GLN A 122 -4.35 -10.39 5.69
N VAL A 123 -3.15 -10.11 5.19
CA VAL A 123 -2.90 -9.94 3.75
C VAL A 123 -1.61 -10.66 3.38
N THR A 124 -1.62 -11.27 2.20
CA THR A 124 -0.41 -11.76 1.56
C THR A 124 -0.04 -10.79 0.45
N ILE A 125 1.20 -10.30 0.49
CA ILE A 125 1.77 -9.47 -0.57
C ILE A 125 2.82 -10.26 -1.35
N ALA A 126 2.89 -10.03 -2.66
CA ALA A 126 3.88 -10.67 -3.51
C ALA A 126 4.29 -9.77 -4.67
N VAL A 127 5.55 -9.89 -5.11
CA VAL A 127 6.02 -9.24 -6.32
C VAL A 127 5.52 -10.03 -7.53
N THR A 128 4.64 -9.41 -8.31
CA THR A 128 4.13 -9.97 -9.57
C THR A 128 4.71 -9.28 -10.80
N ASP A 129 5.31 -8.09 -10.58
CA ASP A 129 6.01 -7.27 -11.56
C ASP A 129 7.22 -6.66 -10.84
N THR A 130 8.42 -6.90 -11.35
CA THR A 130 9.68 -6.50 -10.70
C THR A 130 9.92 -5.00 -10.73
N ASP A 131 9.25 -4.28 -11.63
CA ASP A 131 9.33 -2.81 -11.73
C ASP A 131 8.31 -2.11 -10.81
N SER A 132 7.51 -2.90 -10.07
CA SER A 132 6.47 -2.44 -9.16
C SER A 132 6.77 -2.82 -7.70
N LEU A 133 6.09 -2.14 -6.78
CA LEU A 133 5.96 -2.60 -5.40
C LEU A 133 5.18 -3.92 -5.34
N PRO A 134 5.33 -4.73 -4.28
CA PRO A 134 4.55 -5.97 -4.14
C PRO A 134 3.05 -5.65 -4.10
N TYR A 135 2.24 -6.51 -4.70
CA TYR A 135 0.79 -6.38 -4.72
C TYR A 135 0.16 -7.19 -3.58
N CYS A 136 -0.96 -6.74 -3.05
CA CYS A 136 -1.86 -7.55 -2.24
C CYS A 136 -2.50 -8.61 -3.14
N VAL A 137 -2.13 -9.88 -2.96
CA VAL A 137 -2.52 -10.97 -3.87
C VAL A 137 -3.49 -11.96 -3.26
N ASP A 138 -3.57 -12.04 -1.93
CA ASP A 138 -4.49 -12.94 -1.24
C ASP A 138 -4.72 -12.48 0.20
N SER A 139 -5.74 -13.05 0.84
CA SER A 139 -6.08 -12.83 2.24
C SER A 139 -6.79 -14.04 2.83
N ALA A 140 -6.51 -14.35 4.10
CA ALA A 140 -7.30 -15.29 4.89
C ALA A 140 -8.63 -14.67 5.39
N ASP A 141 -8.73 -13.34 5.42
CA ASP A 141 -9.95 -12.61 5.70
C ASP A 141 -10.82 -12.55 4.43
N GLN A 142 -12.06 -13.01 4.55
CA GLN A 142 -12.95 -13.14 3.40
C GLN A 142 -13.28 -11.78 2.76
N GLU A 143 -13.47 -10.74 3.57
CA GLU A 143 -13.85 -9.41 3.09
C GLU A 143 -12.72 -8.79 2.27
N LEU A 144 -11.47 -8.86 2.76
CA LEU A 144 -10.32 -8.41 1.98
C LEU A 144 -10.09 -9.26 0.73
N ARG A 145 -10.31 -10.59 0.80
CA ARG A 145 -10.21 -11.46 -0.39
C ARG A 145 -11.23 -11.07 -1.46
N ASP A 146 -12.45 -10.77 -1.06
CA ASP A 146 -13.49 -10.31 -1.97
C ASP A 146 -13.13 -8.96 -2.61
N VAL A 147 -12.46 -8.08 -1.86
CA VAL A 147 -11.95 -6.81 -2.39
C VAL A 147 -10.79 -7.00 -3.38
N ILE A 148 -9.86 -7.90 -3.10
CA ILE A 148 -8.72 -8.20 -3.99
C ILE A 148 -9.19 -8.83 -5.30
N THR A 149 -10.18 -9.71 -5.26
CA THR A 149 -10.62 -10.51 -6.41
C THR A 149 -11.87 -9.97 -7.12
N GLY A 150 -12.57 -9.04 -6.47
CA GLY A 150 -13.85 -8.53 -6.91
C GLY A 150 -13.78 -7.45 -7.98
N ARG A 151 -14.96 -7.10 -8.48
CA ARG A 151 -15.19 -5.94 -9.35
C ARG A 151 -16.31 -5.10 -8.75
N PHE A 152 -16.06 -3.80 -8.55
CA PHE A 152 -16.98 -2.92 -7.83
C PHE A 152 -17.50 -1.79 -8.70
N ASP A 153 -18.62 -1.19 -8.31
CA ASP A 153 -19.15 -0.03 -9.02
C ASP A 153 -18.19 1.17 -8.92
N HIS A 154 -17.79 1.70 -10.07
CA HIS A 154 -16.83 2.80 -10.12
C HIS A 154 -17.34 4.08 -9.46
N GLN A 155 -18.63 4.40 -9.56
CA GLN A 155 -19.17 5.63 -8.95
C GLN A 155 -19.11 5.54 -7.43
N MET A 156 -19.49 4.40 -6.86
CA MET A 156 -19.46 4.16 -5.42
C MET A 156 -18.04 4.25 -4.85
N VAL A 157 -17.07 3.58 -5.48
CA VAL A 157 -15.69 3.57 -4.98
C VAL A 157 -15.03 4.93 -5.15
N LEU A 158 -15.13 5.54 -6.34
CA LEU A 158 -14.48 6.83 -6.61
C LEU A 158 -15.05 7.97 -5.75
N ALA A 159 -16.34 7.92 -5.37
CA ALA A 159 -16.93 8.90 -4.46
C ALA A 159 -16.39 8.80 -3.02
N ALA A 160 -15.88 7.63 -2.62
CA ALA A 160 -15.33 7.39 -1.29
C ALA A 160 -13.82 7.56 -1.21
N VAL A 161 -13.13 7.69 -2.35
CA VAL A 161 -11.69 7.96 -2.38
C VAL A 161 -11.43 9.34 -1.77
N PRO A 162 -10.50 9.47 -0.81
CA PRO A 162 -10.16 10.76 -0.25
C PRO A 162 -9.64 11.69 -1.37
N VAL A 163 -10.34 12.79 -1.60
CA VAL A 163 -9.85 13.87 -2.47
C VAL A 163 -8.67 14.49 -1.73
N LYS A 164 -7.48 14.51 -2.37
CA LYS A 164 -6.32 15.24 -1.86
C LYS A 164 -6.77 16.65 -1.49
N THR A 165 -6.76 16.97 -0.21
CA THR A 165 -6.82 18.35 0.29
C THR A 165 -5.40 18.83 0.50
#